data_AF-A0A9Y2MVN0-F1
#
_entry.id   AF-A0A9Y2MVN0-F1
#
_cell.length_a   1.000
_cell.length_b   1.000
_cell.length_c   1.000
_cell.angle_alpha   90.00
_cell.angle_beta   90.00
_cell.angle_gamma   90.00
#
_symmetry.space_group_name_H-M   'P 1'
#
loop_
_entity.id
_entity.type
_entity.pdbx_description
1 polymer ?
#
loop_
_entity_poly.entity_id
_entity_poly.type
_entity_poly.pdbx_seq_one_letter_code
_entity_poly.pdbx_strand_id
1 'polypeptide(L)'
;MMFQQTFVTATTPTGGETRPSVHRRADAVVSLIAQHRAAASASRRFADLADRSLAAKLAAEDAAVETGLSPFERLTCTAHRRWIHQCIASPEHASPVTGHRWCRDCQCAVTVAIDELTGDVTMACPRCRRTPKGIATRQIVSACRASLATVHDHRAQPAPSMLHFGERRPA
;
A
#
# COMPACT_ATOMS: atom_id res chain seq x y z
N MET A 1 -11.73 55.45 -50.64
CA MET A 1 -10.33 55.10 -50.99
C MET A 1 -10.04 53.72 -50.41
N MET A 2 -9.68 52.79 -51.31
CA MET A 2 -9.00 51.49 -51.15
C MET A 2 -9.40 50.53 -50.00
N PHE A 3 -10.19 49.52 -50.41
CA PHE A 3 -10.21 48.17 -49.85
C PHE A 3 -8.83 47.50 -49.96
N GLN A 4 -8.36 46.83 -48.90
CA GLN A 4 -7.44 45.69 -49.01
C GLN A 4 -7.96 44.53 -48.17
N GLN A 5 -8.41 43.48 -48.86
CA GLN A 5 -8.69 42.16 -48.31
C GLN A 5 -7.39 41.35 -48.31
N THR A 6 -6.91 40.97 -47.14
CA THR A 6 -5.93 39.89 -46.96
C THR A 6 -6.69 38.58 -46.82
N PHE A 7 -6.64 37.74 -47.85
CA PHE A 7 -7.05 36.35 -47.77
C PHE A 7 -5.98 35.57 -47.00
N VAL A 8 -6.32 35.10 -45.80
CA VAL A 8 -5.55 34.06 -45.09
C VAL A 8 -6.18 32.73 -45.45
N THR A 9 -5.45 31.92 -46.22
CA THR A 9 -5.84 30.56 -46.56
C THR A 9 -5.75 29.70 -45.31
N ALA A 10 -6.89 29.26 -44.80
CA ALA A 10 -6.96 28.22 -43.79
C ALA A 10 -6.60 26.88 -44.43
N THR A 11 -5.40 26.38 -44.19
CA THR A 11 -5.06 24.98 -44.42
C THR A 11 -5.61 24.15 -43.28
N THR A 12 -6.66 23.39 -43.57
CA THR A 12 -7.19 22.33 -42.71
C THR A 12 -6.09 21.29 -42.48
N PRO A 13 -5.71 20.95 -41.22
CA PRO A 13 -5.00 19.71 -40.99
C PRO A 13 -5.99 18.56 -41.24
N THR A 14 -5.81 17.90 -42.38
CA THR A 14 -6.35 16.57 -42.67
C THR A 14 -6.07 15.65 -41.49
N GLY A 15 -7.13 15.03 -40.98
CA GLY A 15 -7.06 14.00 -39.96
C GLY A 15 -6.07 12.90 -40.37
N GLY A 16 -5.03 12.75 -39.56
CA GLY A 16 -4.30 11.51 -39.41
C GLY A 16 -4.75 10.86 -38.12
N GLU A 17 -5.69 9.92 -38.21
CA GLU A 17 -6.02 9.01 -37.13
C GLU A 17 -4.71 8.48 -36.52
N THR A 18 -4.50 8.79 -35.25
CA THR A 18 -3.43 8.20 -34.45
C THR A 18 -3.82 6.73 -34.21
N ARG A 19 -3.60 5.86 -35.20
CA ARG A 19 -3.58 4.41 -34.96
C ARG A 19 -2.54 4.19 -33.86
N PRO A 20 -2.90 3.62 -32.70
CA PRO A 20 -1.91 3.31 -31.68
C PRO A 20 -0.90 2.35 -32.31
N SER A 21 0.34 2.84 -32.43
CA SER A 21 1.46 2.12 -33.03
C SER A 21 1.61 0.74 -32.40
N VAL A 22 1.81 -0.28 -33.22
CA VAL A 22 2.00 -1.68 -32.80
C VAL A 22 3.12 -1.81 -31.76
N HIS A 23 4.15 -0.96 -31.83
CA HIS A 23 5.21 -0.90 -30.83
C HIS A 23 4.70 -0.50 -29.44
N ARG A 24 3.81 0.50 -29.36
CA ARG A 24 3.24 0.94 -28.07
C ARG A 24 2.38 -0.15 -27.42
N ARG A 25 1.74 -1.01 -28.22
CA ARG A 25 1.01 -2.19 -27.72
C ARG A 25 1.95 -3.30 -27.26
N ALA A 26 3.05 -3.54 -27.97
CA ALA A 26 4.06 -4.51 -27.56
C ALA A 26 4.72 -4.09 -26.23
N ASP A 27 5.05 -2.81 -26.06
CA ASP A 27 5.62 -2.27 -24.81
C ASP A 27 4.67 -2.44 -23.63
N ALA A 28 3.37 -2.20 -23.83
CA ALA A 28 2.34 -2.40 -22.80
C ALA A 28 2.22 -3.87 -22.37
N VAL A 29 2.26 -4.82 -23.33
CA VAL A 29 2.21 -6.25 -23.03
C VAL A 29 3.47 -6.72 -22.31
N VAL A 30 4.66 -6.25 -22.71
CA VAL A 30 5.92 -6.56 -22.03
C VAL A 30 5.91 -6.02 -20.60
N SER A 31 5.40 -4.81 -20.38
CA SER A 31 5.25 -4.22 -19.05
C SER A 31 4.28 -5.03 -18.18
N LEU A 32 3.15 -5.47 -18.73
CA LEU A 32 2.18 -6.31 -18.02
C LEU A 32 2.77 -7.67 -17.62
N ILE A 33 3.51 -8.33 -18.51
CA ILE A 33 4.19 -9.61 -18.20
C ILE A 33 5.24 -9.42 -17.11
N ALA A 34 6.00 -8.32 -17.15
CA ALA A 34 6.98 -7.99 -16.10
C ALA A 34 6.30 -7.77 -14.74
N GLN A 35 5.19 -7.03 -14.71
CA GLN A 35 4.38 -6.80 -13.51
C GLN A 35 3.83 -8.13 -12.93
N HIS A 36 3.31 -9.03 -13.78
CA HIS A 36 2.87 -10.35 -13.34
C HIS A 36 4.00 -11.21 -12.77
N ARG A 37 5.20 -11.19 -13.38
CA ARG A 37 6.38 -11.92 -12.87
C ARG A 37 6.87 -11.35 -11.54
N ALA A 38 6.87 -10.03 -11.38
CA ALA A 38 7.22 -9.37 -10.13
C ALA A 38 6.23 -9.75 -9.01
N ALA A 39 4.93 -9.68 -9.28
CA ALA A 39 3.88 -10.08 -8.34
C ALA A 39 3.96 -11.57 -7.97
N ALA A 40 4.22 -12.45 -8.94
CA ALA A 40 4.40 -13.88 -8.69
C ALA A 40 5.67 -14.17 -7.87
N SER A 41 6.74 -13.40 -8.06
CA SER A 41 7.98 -13.54 -7.28
C SER A 41 7.81 -13.04 -5.85
N ALA A 42 7.14 -11.90 -5.65
CA ALA A 42 6.78 -11.39 -4.33
C ALA A 42 5.90 -12.39 -3.57
N SER A 43 4.94 -13.02 -4.25
CA SER A 43 4.08 -14.06 -3.68
C SER A 43 4.88 -15.29 -3.22
N ARG A 44 5.94 -15.68 -3.94
CA ARG A 44 6.81 -16.80 -3.54
C ARG A 44 7.65 -16.51 -2.30
N ARG A 45 8.05 -15.25 -2.07
CA ARG A 45 8.86 -14.86 -0.89
C ARG A 45 8.14 -15.09 0.44
N PHE A 46 6.82 -15.14 0.41
CA PHE A 46 5.96 -15.29 1.59
C PHE A 46 5.12 -16.58 1.55
N ALA A 47 5.51 -17.55 0.70
CA ALA A 47 4.76 -18.79 0.53
C ALA A 47 4.80 -19.70 1.77
N ASP A 48 5.78 -19.50 2.65
CA ASP A 48 5.97 -20.19 3.92
C ASP A 48 5.06 -19.67 5.05
N LEU A 49 4.39 -18.53 4.87
CA LEU A 49 3.51 -17.98 5.88
C LEU A 49 2.16 -18.74 5.93
N ALA A 50 1.81 -19.19 7.13
CA ALA A 50 0.52 -19.82 7.40
C ALA A 50 -0.65 -18.85 7.21
N ASP A 51 -0.50 -17.59 7.63
CA ASP A 51 -1.49 -16.54 7.38
C ASP A 51 -1.42 -16.09 5.92
N ARG A 52 -2.36 -16.61 5.13
CA ARG A 52 -2.48 -16.30 3.70
C ARG A 52 -2.89 -14.86 3.43
N SER A 53 -3.63 -14.22 4.35
CA SER A 53 -4.04 -12.82 4.22
C SER A 53 -2.84 -11.89 4.39
N LEU A 54 -2.01 -12.18 5.39
CA LEU A 54 -0.75 -11.49 5.62
C LEU A 54 0.23 -11.70 4.46
N ALA A 55 0.37 -12.94 3.97
CA ALA A 55 1.23 -13.24 2.82
C ALA A 55 0.83 -12.45 1.57
N ALA A 56 -0.48 -12.41 1.28
CA ALA A 56 -1.02 -11.66 0.14
C ALA A 56 -0.78 -10.15 0.31
N LYS A 57 -0.99 -9.62 1.52
CA LYS A 57 -0.78 -8.19 1.80
C LYS A 57 0.70 -7.79 1.70
N LEU A 58 1.61 -8.59 2.25
CA LEU A 58 3.06 -8.40 2.13
C LEU A 58 3.50 -8.35 0.65
N ALA A 59 3.04 -9.31 -0.15
CA ALA A 59 3.36 -9.35 -1.58
C ALA A 59 2.79 -8.15 -2.35
N ALA A 60 1.56 -7.76 -2.04
CA ALA A 60 0.91 -6.60 -2.66
C ALA A 60 1.63 -5.29 -2.30
N GLU A 61 2.01 -5.11 -1.03
CA GLU A 61 2.76 -3.94 -0.59
C GLU A 61 4.17 -3.88 -1.17
N ASP A 62 4.88 -5.01 -1.27
CA ASP A 62 6.17 -5.07 -1.95
C ASP A 62 6.07 -4.64 -3.41
N ALA A 63 5.02 -5.07 -4.13
CA ALA A 63 4.78 -4.60 -5.50
C ALA A 63 4.39 -3.11 -5.56
N ALA A 64 3.61 -2.62 -4.59
CA ALA A 64 3.18 -1.23 -4.53
C ALA A 64 4.34 -0.27 -4.22
N VAL A 65 5.32 -0.69 -3.42
CA VAL A 65 6.53 0.11 -3.13
C VAL A 65 7.29 0.45 -4.41
N GLU A 66 7.41 -0.49 -5.35
CA GLU A 66 8.02 -0.26 -6.66
C GLU A 66 7.28 0.80 -7.49
N THR A 67 6.00 1.06 -7.18
CA THR A 67 5.15 2.06 -7.84
C THR A 67 4.96 3.34 -7.03
N GLY A 68 5.62 3.47 -5.88
CA GLY A 68 5.65 4.71 -5.08
C GLY A 68 4.99 4.65 -3.71
N LEU A 69 4.52 3.48 -3.23
CA LEU A 69 4.06 3.36 -1.84
C LEU A 69 5.19 3.67 -0.87
N SER A 70 4.96 4.59 0.06
CA SER A 70 5.93 4.92 1.10
C SER A 70 6.14 3.73 2.05
N PRO A 71 7.39 3.40 2.43
CA PRO A 71 7.65 2.38 3.45
C PRO A 71 6.96 2.65 4.79
N PHE A 72 6.66 3.92 5.10
CA PHE A 72 5.98 4.33 6.34
C PHE A 72 4.46 4.20 6.28
N GLU A 73 3.89 3.93 5.10
CA GLU A 73 2.45 3.74 4.89
C GLU A 73 2.06 2.26 4.82
N ARG A 74 3.04 1.36 4.86
CA ARG A 74 2.82 -0.08 4.88
C ARG A 74 2.03 -0.49 6.12
N LEU A 75 1.09 -1.41 5.92
CA LEU A 75 0.30 -2.03 7.00
C LEU A 75 0.99 -3.30 7.52
N THR A 76 2.00 -3.79 6.79
CA THR A 76 2.80 -4.95 7.16
C THR A 76 4.27 -4.58 7.30
N CYS A 77 4.98 -5.35 8.12
CA CYS A 77 6.42 -5.26 8.24
C CYS A 77 7.07 -6.43 7.49
N THR A 78 7.81 -6.13 6.43
CA THR A 78 8.57 -7.16 5.68
C THR A 78 9.67 -7.80 6.50
N ALA A 79 10.30 -7.05 7.41
CA ALA A 79 11.40 -7.55 8.24
C ALA A 79 10.94 -8.64 9.20
N HIS A 80 9.85 -8.41 9.92
CA HIS A 80 9.29 -9.39 10.87
C HIS A 80 8.24 -10.32 10.25
N ARG A 81 7.83 -10.05 9.01
CA ARG A 81 6.73 -10.75 8.30
C ARG A 81 5.47 -10.80 9.15
N ARG A 82 5.03 -9.64 9.65
CA ARG A 82 3.88 -9.45 10.55
C ARG A 82 3.08 -8.22 10.16
N TRP A 83 1.88 -8.09 10.70
CA TRP A 83 1.15 -6.83 10.67
C TRP A 83 1.90 -5.76 11.48
N ILE A 84 1.94 -4.52 11.02
CA ILE A 84 2.78 -3.47 11.64
C ILE A 84 2.40 -3.23 13.11
N HIS A 85 1.10 -3.31 13.44
CA HIS A 85 0.61 -3.15 14.81
C HIS A 85 1.16 -4.20 15.78
N GLN A 86 1.60 -5.37 15.28
CA GLN A 86 2.15 -6.46 16.09
C GLN A 86 3.65 -6.33 16.37
N CYS A 87 4.37 -5.47 15.63
CA CYS A 87 5.83 -5.37 15.76
C CYS A 87 6.33 -3.95 16.01
N ILE A 88 5.54 -2.90 15.77
CA ILE A 88 5.98 -1.49 15.86
C ILE A 88 6.54 -1.08 17.23
N ALA A 89 6.17 -1.78 18.30
CA ALA A 89 6.71 -1.54 19.63
C ALA A 89 8.16 -2.04 19.80
N SER A 90 8.65 -2.87 18.87
CA SER A 90 10.01 -3.42 18.88
C SER A 90 11.09 -2.33 18.78
N PRO A 91 12.25 -2.49 19.44
CA PRO A 91 13.39 -1.59 19.29
C PRO A 91 13.84 -1.41 17.84
N GLU A 92 13.68 -2.41 16.96
CA GLU A 92 14.11 -2.32 15.56
C GLU A 92 13.35 -1.25 14.76
N HIS A 93 12.19 -0.79 15.23
CA HIS A 93 11.43 0.29 14.59
C HIS A 93 11.75 1.67 15.15
N ALA A 94 12.57 1.80 16.20
CA ALA A 94 12.99 3.10 16.69
C ALA A 94 14.12 3.65 15.82
N SER A 95 13.92 4.84 15.23
CA SER A 95 14.91 5.47 14.36
C SER A 95 15.03 6.97 14.66
N PRO A 96 16.17 7.43 15.20
CA PRO A 96 16.41 8.86 15.41
C PRO A 96 16.51 9.65 14.11
N VAL A 97 16.96 9.00 13.03
CA VAL A 97 17.17 9.60 11.70
C VAL A 97 15.83 9.98 11.08
N THR A 98 14.93 9.02 10.96
CA THR A 98 13.61 9.24 10.35
C THR A 98 12.62 9.87 11.33
N GLY A 99 12.93 9.87 12.63
CA GLY A 99 12.02 10.28 13.69
C GLY A 99 10.95 9.24 14.02
N HIS A 100 11.03 8.05 13.40
CA HIS A 100 10.10 6.96 13.66
C HIS A 100 10.26 6.47 15.11
N ARG A 101 9.18 6.48 15.88
CA ARG A 101 9.15 6.10 17.30
C ARG A 101 10.26 6.80 18.12
N TRP A 102 10.54 8.07 17.83
CA TRP A 102 11.62 8.82 18.48
C TRP A 102 11.17 10.16 19.06
N CYS A 103 11.59 10.45 20.30
CA CYS A 103 11.40 11.75 20.93
C CYS A 103 12.65 12.59 20.70
N ARG A 104 12.53 13.69 19.95
CA ARG A 104 13.67 14.58 19.66
C ARG A 104 14.16 15.33 20.90
N ASP A 105 13.25 15.81 21.74
CA ASP A 105 13.58 16.54 22.98
C ASP A 105 14.37 15.68 23.96
N CYS A 106 13.93 14.43 24.16
CA CYS A 106 14.49 13.54 25.18
C CYS A 106 15.54 12.56 24.62
N GLN A 107 15.74 12.58 23.30
CA GLN A 107 16.63 11.72 22.53
C GLN A 107 16.49 10.24 22.92
N CYS A 108 15.26 9.75 22.92
CA CYS A 108 14.97 8.36 23.27
C CYS A 108 13.83 7.76 22.45
N ALA A 109 13.78 6.43 22.44
CA ALA A 109 12.71 5.67 21.83
C ALA A 109 11.38 5.91 22.57
N VAL A 110 10.33 6.07 21.80
CA VAL A 110 8.97 6.37 22.27
C VAL A 110 8.24 5.07 22.52
N THR A 111 7.51 4.95 23.62
CA THR A 111 6.68 3.78 23.87
C THR A 111 5.44 3.84 22.98
N VAL A 112 5.05 2.70 22.41
CA VAL A 112 3.83 2.52 21.63
C VAL A 112 2.98 1.50 22.35
N ALA A 113 1.71 1.80 22.55
CA ALA A 113 0.72 0.87 23.07
C ALA A 113 -0.43 0.75 22.06
N ILE A 114 -0.82 -0.49 21.80
CA ILE A 114 -1.84 -0.87 20.83
C ILE A 114 -2.94 -1.60 21.59
N ASP A 115 -4.16 -1.10 21.47
CA ASP A 115 -5.36 -1.82 21.87
C ASP A 115 -5.96 -2.46 20.62
N GLU A 116 -5.77 -3.76 20.48
CA GLU A 116 -6.30 -4.51 19.33
C GLU A 116 -7.82 -4.65 19.38
N LEU A 117 -8.46 -4.53 20.55
CA LEU A 117 -9.91 -4.67 20.66
C LEU A 117 -10.62 -3.40 20.21
N THR A 118 -10.16 -2.24 20.68
CA THR A 118 -10.78 -0.94 20.34
C THR A 118 -10.19 -0.31 19.07
N GLY A 119 -9.03 -0.80 18.61
CA GLY A 119 -8.30 -0.22 17.48
C GLY A 119 -7.47 1.02 17.87
N ASP A 120 -7.34 1.31 19.16
CA ASP A 120 -6.64 2.51 19.61
C ASP A 120 -5.13 2.36 19.64
N VAL A 121 -4.44 3.44 19.28
CA VAL A 121 -2.99 3.48 19.15
C VAL A 121 -2.48 4.71 19.87
N THR A 122 -1.70 4.50 20.92
CA THR A 122 -1.14 5.57 21.74
C THR A 122 0.37 5.53 21.74
N MET A 123 0.98 6.72 21.79
CA MET A 123 2.43 6.89 21.81
C MET A 123 2.82 7.92 22.87
N ALA A 124 3.81 7.60 23.69
CA ALA A 124 4.31 8.50 24.72
C ALA A 124 5.81 8.35 24.95
N CYS A 125 6.51 9.47 25.09
CA CYS A 125 7.91 9.46 25.52
C CYS A 125 7.99 8.95 26.97
N PRO A 126 8.85 7.96 27.27
CA PRO A 126 8.98 7.45 28.64
C PRO A 126 9.57 8.49 29.61
N ARG A 127 10.26 9.52 29.11
CA ARG A 127 10.91 10.56 29.93
C ARG A 127 10.00 11.76 30.18
N CYS A 128 9.56 12.45 29.12
CA CYS A 128 8.73 13.65 29.26
C CYS A 128 7.22 13.39 29.25
N ARG A 129 6.79 12.13 29.05
CA ARG A 129 5.38 11.70 28.99
C ARG A 129 4.54 12.34 27.88
N ARG A 130 5.13 13.20 27.05
CA ARG A 130 4.46 13.79 25.90
C ARG A 130 4.47 12.84 24.71
N THR A 131 3.40 12.89 23.92
CA THR A 131 3.39 12.31 22.57
C THR A 131 4.24 13.20 21.65
N PRO A 132 5.27 12.66 20.99
CA PRO A 132 6.01 13.43 19.99
C PRO A 132 5.07 13.95 18.92
N LYS A 133 5.19 15.25 18.60
CA LYS A 133 4.42 15.86 17.52
C LYS A 133 5.23 15.74 16.24
N GLY A 134 4.64 15.20 15.18
CA GLY A 134 5.33 15.10 13.89
C GLY A 134 4.63 14.18 12.90
N ILE A 135 5.09 14.23 11.65
CA ILE A 135 4.58 13.40 10.56
C ILE A 135 4.81 11.91 10.85
N ALA A 136 6.00 11.52 11.32
CA ALA A 136 6.32 10.13 11.64
C ALA A 136 5.35 9.51 12.66
N THR A 137 5.02 10.25 13.74
CA THR A 137 4.04 9.80 14.74
C THR A 137 2.65 9.61 14.14
N ARG A 138 2.20 10.56 13.31
CA ARG A 138 0.89 10.45 12.63
C ARG A 138 0.85 9.28 11.67
N GLN A 139 1.93 9.05 10.92
CA GLN A 139 2.06 7.91 10.01
C GLN A 139 2.00 6.58 10.76
N ILE A 140 2.73 6.45 11.88
CA ILE A 140 2.66 5.26 12.74
C ILE A 140 1.22 4.98 13.19
N VAL A 141 0.57 5.99 13.77
CA VAL A 141 -0.81 5.86 14.26
C VAL A 141 -1.75 5.47 13.13
N SER A 142 -1.64 6.12 11.98
CA SER A 142 -2.46 5.84 10.79
C SER A 142 -2.25 4.42 10.27
N ALA A 143 -0.99 4.01 10.07
CA ALA A 143 -0.64 2.69 9.56
C ALA A 143 -1.08 1.57 10.52
N CYS A 144 -0.90 1.76 11.84
CA CYS A 144 -1.34 0.79 12.83
C CYS A 144 -2.86 0.65 12.86
N ARG A 145 -3.60 1.76 12.82
CA ARG A 145 -5.07 1.73 12.76
C ARG A 145 -5.59 1.07 11.49
N ALA A 146 -5.02 1.41 10.34
CA ALA A 146 -5.40 0.78 9.07
C ALA A 146 -5.05 -0.72 9.04
N SER A 147 -3.93 -1.11 9.65
CA SER A 147 -3.52 -2.49 9.82
C SER A 147 -4.52 -3.28 10.68
N LEU A 148 -4.94 -2.72 11.82
CA LEU A 148 -5.96 -3.32 12.70
C LEU A 148 -7.31 -3.46 11.98
N ALA A 149 -7.77 -2.39 11.31
CA ALA A 149 -9.02 -2.43 10.53
C ALA A 149 -8.99 -3.55 9.48
N THR A 150 -7.88 -3.68 8.75
CA THR A 150 -7.70 -4.76 7.76
C THR A 150 -7.82 -6.15 8.38
N VAL A 151 -7.19 -6.38 9.53
CA VAL A 151 -7.25 -7.68 10.23
C VAL A 151 -8.66 -7.96 10.76
N HIS A 152 -9.34 -6.95 11.29
CA HIS A 152 -10.73 -7.08 11.75
C HIS A 152 -11.68 -7.42 10.61
N ASP A 153 -11.54 -6.76 9.46
CA ASP A 153 -12.34 -7.05 8.26
C ASP A 153 -12.13 -8.49 7.79
N HIS A 154 -10.89 -8.99 7.80
CA HIS A 154 -10.59 -10.38 7.43
C HIS A 154 -11.18 -11.39 8.40
N ARG A 155 -11.22 -11.08 9.71
CA ARG A 155 -11.86 -11.96 10.71
C ARG A 155 -13.39 -11.91 10.63
N ALA A 156 -13.94 -10.75 10.29
CA ALA A 156 -15.38 -10.54 10.18
C ALA A 156 -15.97 -11.14 8.89
N GLN A 157 -15.17 -11.30 7.83
CA GLN A 157 -15.58 -12.00 6.61
C GLN A 157 -15.76 -13.50 6.93
N PRO A 158 -17.00 -14.03 6.94
CA PRO A 158 -17.18 -15.47 7.04
C PRO A 158 -16.57 -16.14 5.80
N ALA A 159 -16.05 -17.36 5.97
CA ALA A 159 -15.59 -18.17 4.84
C ALA A 159 -16.69 -18.18 3.75
N PRO A 160 -16.36 -18.00 2.46
CA PRO A 160 -17.35 -18.09 1.41
C PRO A 160 -18.00 -19.47 1.49
N SER A 161 -19.29 -19.49 1.86
CA SER A 161 -20.09 -20.70 1.94
C SER A 161 -20.16 -21.32 0.54
N MET A 162 -19.40 -22.40 0.33
CA MET A 162 -19.59 -23.34 -0.79
C MET A 162 -20.91 -24.10 -0.61
N LEU A 163 -22.04 -23.39 -0.60
CA LEU A 163 -23.36 -23.98 -0.66
C LEU A 163 -24.14 -23.23 -1.73
N HIS A 164 -24.21 -23.84 -2.93
CA HIS A 164 -25.46 -24.30 -3.57
C HIS A 164 -25.26 -24.44 -5.10
N PHE A 165 -24.51 -25.46 -5.54
CA PHE A 165 -24.65 -25.96 -6.92
C PHE A 165 -25.69 -27.08 -6.88
N GLY A 166 -26.93 -26.71 -7.18
CA GLY A 166 -28.07 -27.62 -7.14
C GLY A 166 -27.84 -28.85 -8.02
N GLU A 167 -28.01 -30.03 -7.42
CA GLU A 167 -28.19 -31.29 -8.11
C GLU A 167 -29.44 -31.19 -9.00
N ARG A 168 -29.24 -31.06 -10.31
CA ARG A 168 -30.28 -31.39 -11.30
C ARG A 168 -30.38 -32.90 -11.39
N ARG A 169 -31.41 -33.45 -10.74
CA ARG A 169 -31.85 -34.84 -10.87
C ARG A 169 -32.67 -34.98 -12.17
N PRO A 170 -32.25 -35.76 -13.18
CA PRO A 170 -33.12 -36.05 -14.33
C PRO A 170 -34.19 -37.08 -13.93
N ALA A 171 -35.37 -36.92 -14.54
CA ALA A 171 -36.54 -37.77 -14.41
C ALA A 171 -36.39 -39.11 -15.16
#